data_AF-A0A943EDB8-F1
#
_entry.id   AF-A0A943EDB8-F1
#
_cell.length_a   1.000
_cell.length_b   1.000
_cell.length_c   1.000
_cell.angle_alpha   90.00
_cell.angle_beta   90.00
_cell.angle_gamma   90.00
#
_symmetry.space_group_name_H-M   'P 1'
#
loop_
_entity.id
_entity.type
_entity.pdbx_description
1 polymer ?
#
loop_
_entity_poly.entity_id
_entity_poly.type
_entity_poly.pdbx_seq_one_letter_code
_entity_poly.pdbx_strand_id
1 'polypeptide(L)'
;MSAAPKGAPQQNTKIGVLAVQGDFAEHAARLRALGCETIELRCAADLDTALDAIVLPGGESTVQAALLEEFAMAGPIKRMIETGTPV
;
A
#
# COMPACT_ATOMS: atom_id res chain seq x y z
N MET A 1 -3.69 -22.47 19.73
CA MET A 1 -4.13 -21.25 19.04
C MET A 1 -3.12 -20.98 17.93
N SER A 2 -3.47 -21.36 16.69
CA SER A 2 -2.58 -21.25 15.53
C SER A 2 -2.53 -19.80 15.09
N ALA A 3 -1.42 -19.12 15.32
CA ALA A 3 -1.18 -17.82 14.71
C ALA A 3 -1.02 -18.04 13.20
N ALA A 4 -2.03 -17.64 12.43
CA ALA A 4 -1.91 -17.59 10.98
C ALA A 4 -0.66 -16.78 10.60
N PRO A 5 0.05 -17.13 9.51
CA PRO A 5 1.19 -16.35 9.05
C PRO A 5 0.75 -14.89 8.88
N LYS A 6 1.41 -13.99 9.62
CA LYS A 6 1.08 -12.57 9.80
C LYS A 6 1.29 -11.71 8.52
N GLY A 7 1.20 -12.33 7.34
CA GLY A 7 1.52 -11.70 6.06
C GLY A 7 0.90 -12.38 4.84
N ALA A 8 0.00 -13.36 5.00
CA ALA A 8 -0.77 -13.86 3.87
C ALA A 8 -2.06 -13.03 3.76
N PRO A 9 -2.37 -12.41 2.61
CA PRO A 9 -3.64 -11.76 2.44
C PRO A 9 -4.79 -12.76 2.65
N GLN A 10 -5.81 -12.37 3.39
CA GLN A 10 -7.04 -13.15 3.52
C GLN A 10 -8.05 -12.67 2.47
N GLN A 11 -8.96 -13.55 2.06
CA GLN A 11 -10.13 -13.17 1.29
C GLN A 11 -10.83 -12.00 2.02
N ASN A 12 -11.08 -10.88 1.32
CA ASN A 12 -11.57 -9.57 1.84
C ASN A 12 -10.53 -8.59 2.44
N THR A 13 -9.22 -8.82 2.37
CA THR A 13 -8.22 -7.82 2.77
C THR A 13 -8.18 -6.66 1.75
N LYS A 14 -8.29 -5.41 2.23
CA LYS A 14 -8.13 -4.17 1.43
C LYS A 14 -6.69 -3.69 1.49
N ILE A 15 -6.02 -3.66 0.34
CA ILE A 15 -4.61 -3.30 0.24
C ILE A 15 -4.44 -2.07 -0.64
N GLY A 16 -3.81 -1.03 -0.09
CA GLY A 16 -3.46 0.17 -0.83
C GLY A 16 -2.15 -0.03 -1.58
N VAL A 17 -2.13 0.13 -2.89
CA VAL A 17 -0.92 0.04 -3.71
C VAL A 17 -0.53 1.44 -4.15
N LEU A 18 0.66 1.90 -3.78
CA LEU A 18 1.13 3.23 -4.17
C LEU A 18 1.28 3.32 -5.70
N ALA A 19 0.47 4.15 -6.36
CA ALA A 19 0.37 4.26 -7.80
C ALA A 19 0.92 5.62 -8.31
N VAL A 20 1.98 6.09 -7.65
CA VAL A 20 2.64 7.37 -7.93
C VAL A 20 3.80 7.20 -8.91
N GLN A 21 4.56 6.10 -8.77
CA GLN A 21 5.62 5.68 -9.67
C GLN A 21 5.87 4.17 -9.49
N GLY A 22 6.27 3.47 -10.55
CA GLY A 22 6.73 2.07 -10.50
C GLY A 22 5.71 1.03 -10.99
N ASP A 23 6.01 -0.24 -10.73
CA ASP A 23 5.27 -1.42 -11.24
C ASP A 23 4.01 -1.75 -10.40
N PHE A 24 3.19 -0.74 -10.08
CA PHE A 24 2.00 -0.91 -9.24
C PHE A 24 0.96 -1.88 -9.86
N ALA A 25 0.87 -1.91 -11.19
CA ALA A 25 -0.11 -2.73 -11.91
C ALA A 25 0.12 -4.24 -11.68
N GLU A 26 1.38 -4.69 -11.71
CA GLU A 26 1.71 -6.10 -11.45
C GLU A 26 1.42 -6.50 -10.00
N HIS A 27 1.73 -5.61 -9.04
CA HIS A 27 1.44 -5.83 -7.63
C HIS A 27 -0.08 -5.93 -7.40
N ALA A 28 -0.85 -4.98 -7.95
CA ALA A 28 -2.30 -4.98 -7.84
C ALA A 28 -2.92 -6.24 -8.47
N ALA A 29 -2.42 -6.68 -9.64
CA ALA A 29 -2.88 -7.89 -10.29
C ALA A 29 -2.60 -9.15 -9.46
N ARG A 30 -1.40 -9.28 -8.89
CA ARG A 30 -1.06 -10.43 -8.02
C ARG A 30 -1.90 -10.47 -6.74
N LEU A 31 -2.11 -9.33 -6.10
CA LEU A 31 -2.95 -9.24 -4.90
C LEU A 31 -4.42 -9.57 -5.20
N ARG A 32 -4.98 -9.08 -6.32
CA ARG A 32 -6.33 -9.46 -6.76
C ARG A 32 -6.43 -10.97 -7.04
N ALA A 33 -5.40 -11.57 -7.65
CA ALA A 33 -5.36 -13.01 -7.89
C ALA A 33 -5.33 -13.84 -6.59
N LEU A 34 -4.83 -13.27 -5.49
CA LEU A 34 -4.88 -13.84 -4.14
C LEU A 34 -6.20 -13.55 -3.40
N GLY A 35 -7.14 -12.84 -4.02
CA GLY A 35 -8.46 -12.53 -3.44
C GLY A 35 -8.51 -11.25 -2.59
N CYS A 36 -7.50 -10.39 -2.71
CA CYS A 36 -7.51 -9.08 -2.07
C CYS A 36 -8.34 -8.08 -2.87
N GLU A 37 -8.92 -7.12 -2.17
CA GLU A 37 -9.34 -5.86 -2.78
C GLU A 37 -8.12 -4.93 -2.85
N THR A 38 -7.89 -4.29 -3.99
CA THR A 38 -6.75 -3.37 -4.16
C THR A 38 -7.21 -1.98 -4.56
N ILE A 39 -6.63 -0.98 -3.91
CA ILE A 39 -6.90 0.44 -4.14
C ILE A 39 -5.60 1.10 -4.58
N GLU A 40 -5.65 1.84 -5.67
CA GLU A 40 -4.49 2.61 -6.15
C GLU A 40 -4.41 3.92 -5.38
N LEU A 41 -3.30 4.15 -4.69
CA LEU A 41 -3.06 5.36 -3.90
C LEU A 41 -2.27 6.36 -4.76
N ARG A 42 -2.91 7.44 -5.17
CA ARG A 42 -2.34 8.46 -6.07
C ARG A 42 -2.18 9.82 -5.39
N CYS A 43 -2.89 10.05 -4.28
CA CYS A 43 -2.79 11.27 -3.49
C CYS A 43 -3.06 11.01 -2.00
N ALA A 44 -2.79 12.01 -1.16
CA ALA A 44 -3.02 11.90 0.28
C ALA A 44 -4.48 11.55 0.66
N ALA A 45 -5.47 12.02 -0.10
CA ALA A 45 -6.88 11.73 0.17
C ALA A 45 -7.23 10.24 0.02
N ASP A 46 -6.49 9.50 -0.81
CA ASP A 46 -6.71 8.05 -0.96
C ASP A 46 -6.33 7.28 0.33
N LEU A 47 -5.42 7.84 1.12
CA LEU A 47 -4.95 7.27 2.40
C LEU A 47 -5.97 7.43 3.53
N ASP A 48 -7.01 8.26 3.35
CA ASP A 48 -8.14 8.35 4.30
C ASP A 48 -9.06 7.11 4.22
N THR A 49 -8.86 6.26 3.21
CA THR A 49 -9.56 4.99 3.09
C THR A 49 -9.09 4.02 4.17
N ALA A 50 -10.02 3.26 4.75
CA ALA A 50 -9.66 2.16 5.65
C ALA A 50 -8.92 1.06 4.88
N LEU A 51 -7.62 0.90 5.16
CA LEU A 51 -6.74 -0.07 4.53
C LEU A 51 -6.17 -1.03 5.58
N ASP A 52 -6.13 -2.32 5.25
CA ASP A 52 -5.55 -3.36 6.11
C ASP A 52 -4.03 -3.45 5.95
N ALA A 53 -3.52 -3.08 4.77
CA ALA A 53 -2.10 -3.05 4.44
C ALA A 53 -1.83 -2.06 3.31
N ILE A 54 -0.58 -1.68 3.14
CA ILE A 54 -0.11 -0.91 1.99
C ILE A 54 1.03 -1.63 1.27
N VAL A 55 1.24 -1.32 0.00
CA VAL A 55 2.37 -1.81 -0.80
C VAL A 55 3.10 -0.62 -1.38
N LEU A 56 4.40 -0.58 -1.16
CA LEU A 56 5.34 0.34 -1.81
C LEU A 56 6.01 -0.41 -2.97
N PRO A 57 5.57 -0.21 -4.23
CA PRO A 57 6.16 -0.91 -5.36
C PRO A 57 7.60 -0.44 -5.58
N GLY A 58 8.38 -1.30 -6.22
CA GLY A 58 9.75 -0.98 -6.65
C GLY A 58 9.79 0.12 -7.72
N GLY A 59 10.96 0.72 -7.87
CA GLY A 59 11.20 1.83 -8.79
C GLY A 59 12.44 2.62 -8.38
N GLU A 60 12.43 3.91 -8.69
CA GLU A 60 13.49 4.84 -8.31
C GLU A 60 13.15 5.48 -6.97
N SER A 61 13.79 5.02 -5.89
CA SER A 61 13.46 5.43 -4.51
C SER A 61 13.54 6.94 -4.28
N THR A 62 14.50 7.62 -4.91
CA THR A 62 14.64 9.09 -4.81
C THR A 62 13.46 9.81 -5.46
N VAL A 63 12.99 9.31 -6.61
CA VAL A 63 11.84 9.87 -7.33
C VAL A 63 10.57 9.59 -6.54
N GLN A 64 10.40 8.36 -6.05
CA GLN A 64 9.26 7.98 -5.24
C GLN A 64 9.17 8.84 -3.97
N ALA A 65 10.27 9.07 -3.27
CA ALA A 65 10.31 9.94 -2.10
C ALA A 65 9.92 11.38 -2.43
N ALA A 66 10.45 11.94 -3.53
CA ALA A 66 10.10 13.30 -3.97
C ALA A 66 8.59 13.44 -4.29
N LEU A 67 8.03 12.45 -4.99
CA LEU A 67 6.61 12.46 -5.33
C LEU A 67 5.72 12.25 -4.09
N LEU A 68 6.14 11.42 -3.14
CA LEU A 68 5.42 11.24 -1.87
C LEU A 68 5.35 12.54 -1.06
N GLU A 69 6.40 13.36 -1.09
CA GLU A 69 6.38 14.70 -0.50
C GLU A 69 5.47 15.65 -1.30
N GLU A 70 5.58 15.65 -2.63
CA GLU A 70 4.76 16.49 -3.53
C GLU A 70 3.26 16.25 -3.37
N PHE A 71 2.85 14.98 -3.23
CA PHE A 71 1.46 14.58 -3.01
C PHE A 71 1.04 14.59 -1.53
N ALA A 72 1.89 15.09 -0.63
CA ALA A 72 1.67 15.14 0.82
C ALA A 72 1.33 13.76 1.45
N MET A 73 1.86 12.68 0.85
CA MET A 73 1.61 11.30 1.26
C MET A 73 2.65 10.77 2.27
N ALA A 74 3.86 11.35 2.28
CA ALA A 74 4.96 10.89 3.14
C ALA A 74 4.59 10.87 4.64
N GLY A 75 3.99 11.96 5.14
CA GLY A 75 3.54 12.06 6.54
C GLY A 75 2.46 11.04 6.91
N PRO A 76 1.35 10.97 6.16
CA PRO A 76 0.30 9.97 6.38
C PRO A 76 0.81 8.52 6.32
N ILE A 77 1.62 8.16 5.32
CA ILE A 77 2.19 6.80 5.19
C ILE A 77 3.07 6.47 6.40
N LYS A 78 3.94 7.39 6.81
CA LYS A 78 4.78 7.21 8.00
C LYS A 78 3.94 6.95 9.24
N ARG A 79 2.85 7.72 9.42
CA ARG A 79 1.91 7.52 10.54
C ARG A 79 1.27 6.14 10.50
N MET A 80 0.81 5.68 9.33
CA MET A 80 0.22 4.34 9.18
C MET A 80 1.21 3.24 9.62
N ILE A 81 2.46 3.33 9.17
CA ILE A 81 3.54 2.39 9.55
C ILE A 81 3.77 2.41 11.06
N GLU A 82 3.89 3.60 11.66
CA GLU A 82 4.07 3.77 13.10
C GLU A 82 2.88 3.23 13.91
N THR A 83 1.66 3.26 13.36
CA THR A 83 0.46 2.68 13.96
C THR A 83 0.30 1.17 13.73
N GLY A 84 1.23 0.55 13.00
CA GLY A 84 1.28 -0.91 12.81
C GLY A 84 0.59 -1.42 11.54
N THR A 85 0.30 -0.54 10.57
CA THR A 85 -0.14 -0.99 9.24
C THR A 85 0.98 -1.80 8.57
N PRO A 86 0.71 -3.05 8.14
CA PRO A 86 1.65 -3.84 7.35
C PRO A 86 2.05 -3.15 6.02
N VAL A 87 3.34 -3.25 5.67
CA VAL A 87 3.95 -2.76 4.43
C VAL A 87 4.78 -3.85 3.76
#